data_AF-A0A6P2DYG8-F1
#
_entry.id   AF-A0A6P2DYG8-F1
#
_cell.length_a   1.000
_cell.length_b   1.000
_cell.length_c   1.000
_cell.angle_alpha   90.00
_cell.angle_beta   90.00
_cell.angle_gamma   90.00
#
_symmetry.space_group_name_H-M   'P 1'
#
loop_
_entity.id
_entity.type
_entity.pdbx_description
1 polymer ?
#
loop_
_entity_poly.entity_id
_entity_poly.type
_entity_poly.pdbx_seq_one_letter_code
_entity_poly.pdbx_strand_id
1 'polypeptide(L)'
;MNTASKLLSGFALAILAAAGVQAETYDGVAKVTSTQARAAVRAEGVAAARSGDPFSDVAGQGVTSIASSVERASVRSEGIAAARSANPYAEGYGQGVTRVDSTVDRASARIQARAAARGDRLAI
;
A
#
# COMPACT_ATOMS: atom_id res chain seq x y z
N MET A 1 92.04 3.91 -3.32
CA MET A 1 90.64 4.14 -3.75
C MET A 1 90.35 5.63 -3.58
N ASN A 2 90.10 6.34 -4.68
CA ASN A 2 90.01 7.80 -4.69
C ASN A 2 88.57 8.25 -4.36
N THR A 3 88.40 9.47 -3.84
CA THR A 3 87.09 10.02 -3.41
C THR A 3 86.02 9.93 -4.50
N ALA A 4 86.39 10.14 -5.77
CA ALA A 4 85.50 10.04 -6.93
C ALA A 4 84.86 8.64 -7.07
N SER A 5 85.62 7.56 -6.84
CA SER A 5 85.11 6.18 -6.95
C SER A 5 84.09 5.87 -5.86
N LYS A 6 84.29 6.39 -4.64
CA LYS A 6 83.35 6.21 -3.52
C LYS A 6 82.04 6.95 -3.76
N LEU A 7 82.12 8.15 -4.35
CA LEU A 7 80.94 8.93 -4.72
C LEU A 7 80.16 8.21 -5.82
N LEU A 8 80.84 7.76 -6.88
CA LEU A 8 80.18 7.07 -7.99
C LEU A 8 79.50 5.77 -7.54
N SER A 9 80.15 4.97 -6.68
CA SER A 9 79.53 3.75 -6.14
C SER A 9 78.34 4.07 -5.23
N GLY A 10 78.43 5.14 -4.44
CA GLY A 10 77.32 5.60 -3.59
C GLY A 10 76.12 6.06 -4.42
N PHE A 11 76.35 6.83 -5.49
CA PHE A 11 75.29 7.24 -6.41
C PHE A 11 74.67 6.06 -7.16
N ALA A 12 75.48 5.12 -7.64
CA ALA A 12 74.97 3.92 -8.30
C ALA A 12 74.08 3.10 -7.35
N LEU A 13 74.50 2.93 -6.10
CA LEU A 13 73.72 2.24 -5.08
C LEU A 13 72.44 3.01 -4.72
N ALA A 14 72.50 4.34 -4.63
CA ALA A 14 71.35 5.18 -4.33
C ALA A 14 70.30 5.17 -5.46
N ILE A 15 70.74 5.18 -6.73
CA ILE A 15 69.84 5.07 -7.89
C ILE A 15 69.18 3.68 -7.92
N LEU A 16 69.94 2.62 -7.66
CA LEU A 16 69.40 1.26 -7.60
C LEU A 16 68.41 1.08 -6.44
N ALA A 17 68.70 1.69 -5.28
CA ALA A 17 67.79 1.68 -4.14
C ALA A 17 66.50 2.47 -4.42
N ALA A 18 66.60 3.61 -5.10
CA ALA A 18 65.43 4.42 -5.48
C ALA A 18 64.52 3.70 -6.50
N ALA A 19 65.08 2.85 -7.35
CA ALA A 19 64.31 2.04 -8.31
C ALA A 19 63.40 0.99 -7.64
N GLY A 20 63.64 0.65 -6.37
CA GLY A 20 62.87 -0.34 -5.62
C GLY A 20 61.67 0.19 -4.82
N VAL A 21 61.48 1.52 -4.73
CA VAL A 21 60.29 2.10 -4.08
C VAL A 21 59.13 2.03 -5.07
N GLN A 22 58.48 0.87 -5.11
CA GLN A 22 57.17 0.69 -5.73
C GLN A 22 56.13 0.89 -4.64
N ALA A 23 55.44 2.03 -4.65
CA ALA A 23 54.23 2.18 -3.86
C ALA A 23 53.14 1.32 -4.49
N GLU A 24 52.42 0.54 -3.69
CA GLU A 24 51.24 -0.17 -4.18
C GLU A 24 50.27 0.85 -4.77
N THR A 25 49.90 0.64 -6.03
CA THR A 25 48.90 1.50 -6.68
C THR A 25 47.56 1.20 -6.04
N TYR A 26 46.96 2.19 -5.37
CA TYR A 26 45.60 2.06 -4.88
C TYR A 26 44.63 2.14 -6.07
N ASP A 27 44.08 1.00 -6.47
CA ASP A 27 43.13 0.86 -7.58
C ASP A 27 41.72 1.42 -7.28
N GLY A 28 41.51 1.98 -6.09
CA GLY A 28 40.21 2.48 -5.65
C GLY A 28 39.29 1.37 -5.12
N VAL A 29 38.04 1.75 -4.81
CA VAL A 29 37.00 0.81 -4.40
C VAL A 29 36.36 0.18 -5.63
N ALA A 30 36.32 -1.15 -5.68
CA ALA A 30 35.64 -1.89 -6.73
C ALA A 30 34.17 -1.44 -6.83
N LYS A 31 33.77 -0.95 -8.00
CA LYS A 31 32.39 -0.54 -8.26
C LYS A 31 31.61 -1.72 -8.82
N VAL A 32 30.54 -2.10 -8.14
CA VAL A 32 29.60 -3.10 -8.65
C VAL A 32 28.54 -2.38 -9.48
N THR A 33 28.49 -2.69 -10.78
CA THR A 33 27.42 -2.25 -11.66
C THR A 33 26.38 -3.35 -11.79
N SER A 34 25.10 -3.00 -11.64
CA SER A 34 24.02 -3.96 -11.90
C SER A 34 24.00 -4.35 -13.37
N THR A 35 23.91 -5.64 -13.66
CA THR A 35 23.78 -6.20 -15.01
C THR A 35 22.36 -6.04 -15.57
N GLN A 36 21.37 -5.78 -14.70
CA GLN A 36 19.95 -5.72 -15.06
C GLN A 36 19.42 -4.28 -15.01
N ALA A 37 18.57 -3.93 -15.96
CA ALA A 37 17.86 -2.66 -15.94
C ALA A 37 16.85 -2.61 -14.77
N ARG A 38 16.68 -1.42 -14.15
CA ARG A 38 15.71 -1.23 -13.05
C ARG A 38 14.28 -1.62 -13.42
N ALA A 39 13.89 -1.44 -14.68
CA ALA A 39 12.57 -1.84 -15.16
C ALA A 39 12.39 -3.37 -15.15
N ALA A 40 13.43 -4.12 -15.53
CA ALA A 40 13.41 -5.58 -15.51
C ALA A 40 13.30 -6.10 -14.07
N VAL A 41 14.11 -5.57 -13.15
CA VAL A 41 14.05 -5.93 -11.72
C VAL A 41 12.67 -5.61 -11.11
N ARG A 42 12.05 -4.49 -11.49
CA ARG A 42 10.67 -4.20 -11.05
C ARG A 42 9.66 -5.20 -11.60
N ALA A 43 9.76 -5.55 -12.88
CA ALA A 43 8.84 -6.50 -13.49
C ALA A 43 8.94 -7.88 -12.81
N GLU A 44 10.17 -8.35 -12.57
CA GLU A 44 10.46 -9.59 -11.86
C GLU A 44 9.99 -9.52 -10.40
N GLY A 45 10.24 -8.41 -9.72
CA GLY A 45 9.76 -8.19 -8.35
C GLY A 45 8.24 -8.23 -8.22
N VAL A 46 7.50 -7.67 -9.18
CA VAL A 46 6.02 -7.77 -9.20
C VAL A 46 5.57 -9.21 -9.45
N ALA A 47 6.24 -9.95 -10.34
CA ALA A 47 5.94 -11.36 -10.58
C ALA A 47 6.17 -12.20 -9.31
N ALA A 48 7.31 -12.03 -8.64
CA ALA A 48 7.64 -12.72 -7.40
C ALA A 48 6.69 -12.36 -6.25
N ALA A 49 6.29 -11.08 -6.13
CA ALA A 49 5.31 -10.68 -5.12
C ALA A 49 3.94 -11.33 -5.36
N ARG A 50 3.55 -11.54 -6.63
CA ARG A 50 2.28 -12.19 -6.98
C ARG A 50 2.31 -13.71 -6.85
N SER A 51 3.46 -14.35 -7.00
CA SER A 51 3.55 -15.81 -6.86
C SER A 51 3.33 -16.28 -5.43
N GLY A 52 3.44 -15.39 -4.44
CA GLY A 52 3.41 -15.76 -3.03
C GLY A 52 4.71 -16.45 -2.59
N ASP A 53 4.82 -16.72 -1.30
CA ASP A 53 5.95 -17.46 -0.74
C ASP A 53 5.75 -18.98 -0.94
N PRO A 54 6.59 -19.65 -1.76
CA PRO A 54 6.47 -21.08 -2.01
C PRO A 54 6.83 -21.95 -0.80
N PHE A 55 7.49 -21.39 0.22
CA PHE A 55 7.92 -22.11 1.43
C PHE A 55 7.06 -21.79 2.65
N SER A 56 6.02 -20.97 2.49
CA SER A 56 5.09 -20.68 3.57
C SER A 56 4.33 -21.95 4.00
N ASP A 57 3.99 -22.07 5.28
CA ASP A 57 3.13 -23.15 5.81
C ASP A 57 1.74 -23.19 5.12
N VAL A 58 1.32 -22.07 4.52
CA VAL A 58 0.08 -21.96 3.74
C VAL A 58 0.32 -21.97 2.23
N ALA A 59 1.54 -22.26 1.77
CA ALA A 59 1.85 -22.38 0.35
C ALA A 59 0.98 -23.48 -0.28
N GLY A 60 0.35 -23.16 -1.41
CA GLY A 60 -0.57 -24.07 -2.10
C GLY A 60 -1.96 -24.21 -1.48
N GLN A 61 -2.27 -23.59 -0.33
CA GLN A 61 -3.63 -23.59 0.23
C GLN A 61 -4.63 -22.73 -0.54
N GLY A 62 -4.15 -21.98 -1.53
CA GLY A 62 -4.97 -21.07 -2.33
C GLY A 62 -5.53 -19.91 -1.49
N VAL A 63 -6.39 -19.10 -2.10
CA VAL A 63 -7.09 -18.02 -1.39
C VAL A 63 -8.36 -18.60 -0.79
N THR A 64 -8.51 -18.53 0.53
CA THR A 64 -9.78 -18.84 1.18
C THR A 64 -10.84 -17.84 0.72
N SER A 65 -11.83 -18.29 -0.05
CA SER A 65 -12.96 -17.45 -0.40
C SER A 65 -13.90 -17.35 0.80
N ILE A 66 -13.99 -16.15 1.37
CA ILE A 66 -15.01 -15.87 2.37
C ILE A 66 -16.30 -15.58 1.60
N ALA A 67 -17.25 -16.51 1.68
CA ALA A 67 -18.57 -16.31 1.13
C ALA A 67 -19.28 -15.19 1.90
N SER A 68 -19.49 -14.05 1.25
CA SER A 68 -20.38 -13.02 1.76
C SER A 68 -21.83 -13.53 1.71
N SER A 69 -22.59 -13.33 2.78
CA SER A 69 -24.04 -13.59 2.80
C SER A 69 -24.82 -12.59 1.94
N VAL A 70 -24.18 -11.51 1.50
CA VAL A 70 -24.77 -10.44 0.68
C VAL A 70 -24.07 -10.36 -0.67
N GLU A 71 -24.86 -10.22 -1.73
CA GLU A 71 -24.35 -10.01 -3.09
C GLU A 71 -23.60 -8.67 -3.20
N ARG A 72 -22.41 -8.69 -3.83
CA ARG A 72 -21.59 -7.49 -4.02
C ARG A 72 -22.31 -6.37 -4.79
N ALA A 73 -23.21 -6.74 -5.72
CA ALA A 73 -24.00 -5.77 -6.47
C ALA A 73 -25.00 -5.03 -5.55
N SER A 74 -25.62 -5.75 -4.61
CA SER A 74 -26.51 -5.18 -3.59
C SER A 74 -25.78 -4.20 -2.67
N VAL A 75 -24.61 -4.59 -2.15
CA VAL A 75 -23.79 -3.69 -1.31
C VAL A 75 -23.40 -2.42 -2.08
N ARG A 76 -23.08 -2.55 -3.37
CA ARG A 76 -22.74 -1.40 -4.21
C ARG A 76 -23.95 -0.49 -4.44
N SER A 77 -25.12 -1.04 -4.74
CA SER A 77 -26.33 -0.23 -4.95
C SER A 77 -26.76 0.47 -3.66
N GLU A 78 -26.69 -0.21 -2.52
CA GLU A 78 -26.97 0.35 -1.20
C GLU A 78 -25.98 1.47 -0.85
N GLY A 79 -24.69 1.27 -1.09
CA GLY A 79 -23.67 2.30 -0.86
C GLY A 79 -23.89 3.55 -1.72
N ILE A 80 -24.28 3.38 -2.99
CA ILE A 80 -24.64 4.52 -3.86
C ILE A 80 -25.90 5.24 -3.35
N ALA A 81 -26.92 4.48 -2.93
CA ALA A 81 -28.14 5.06 -2.37
C ALA A 81 -27.86 5.85 -1.09
N ALA A 82 -27.05 5.30 -0.19
CA ALA A 82 -26.63 5.96 1.05
C ALA A 82 -25.78 7.21 0.77
N ALA A 83 -24.87 7.17 -0.20
CA ALA A 83 -24.06 8.34 -0.57
C ALA A 83 -24.89 9.47 -1.19
N ARG A 84 -26.02 9.15 -1.83
CA ARG A 84 -26.95 10.10 -2.43
C ARG A 84 -28.09 10.51 -1.50
N SER A 85 -28.25 9.86 -0.35
CA SER A 85 -29.30 10.20 0.58
C SER A 85 -28.99 11.52 1.26
N ALA A 86 -30.04 12.23 1.67
CA ALA A 86 -29.86 13.44 2.45
C ALA A 86 -29.23 13.09 3.81
N ASN A 87 -28.18 13.80 4.20
CA ASN A 87 -27.49 13.58 5.47
C ASN A 87 -28.40 14.03 6.64
N PRO A 88 -28.90 13.11 7.48
CA PRO A 88 -29.84 13.44 8.56
C PRO A 88 -29.24 14.36 9.64
N TYR A 89 -27.93 14.51 9.67
CA TYR A 89 -27.20 15.36 10.63
C TYR A 89 -26.68 16.66 10.01
N ALA A 90 -26.94 16.94 8.74
CA ALA A 90 -26.54 18.22 8.14
C ALA A 90 -27.41 19.37 8.68
N GLU A 91 -26.80 20.54 8.88
CA GLU A 91 -27.56 21.76 9.15
C GLU A 91 -28.54 22.03 8.00
N GLY A 92 -29.81 22.24 8.34
CA GLY A 92 -30.89 22.39 7.35
C GLY A 92 -31.48 21.08 6.83
N TYR A 93 -31.10 19.91 7.36
CA TYR A 93 -31.82 18.67 7.04
C TYR A 93 -33.30 18.78 7.44
N GLY A 94 -34.19 18.73 6.45
CA GLY A 94 -35.64 18.93 6.63
C GLY A 94 -36.12 20.39 6.47
N GLN A 95 -35.24 21.36 6.19
CA GLN A 95 -35.64 22.69 5.71
C GLN A 95 -36.36 22.55 4.37
N GLY A 96 -37.57 23.11 4.25
CA GLY A 96 -38.42 22.99 3.07
C GLY A 96 -39.42 21.83 3.10
N VAL A 97 -39.39 20.96 4.12
CA VAL A 97 -40.49 20.03 4.36
C VAL A 97 -41.62 20.82 5.03
N THR A 98 -42.70 21.08 4.30
CA THR A 98 -43.94 21.63 4.86
C THR A 98 -44.43 20.69 5.94
N ARG A 99 -44.26 21.09 7.20
CA ARG A 99 -44.81 20.37 8.35
C ARG A 99 -46.31 20.65 8.36
N VAL A 100 -47.09 19.70 7.86
CA VAL A 100 -48.55 19.74 7.98
C VAL A 100 -48.88 19.42 9.43
N ASP A 101 -49.48 20.37 10.14
CA ASP A 101 -50.02 20.11 11.47
C ASP A 101 -51.20 19.16 11.34
N SER A 102 -50.95 17.89 11.69
CA SER A 102 -51.99 16.87 11.79
C SER A 102 -52.81 17.14 13.05
N THR A 103 -54.14 17.27 12.88
CA THR A 103 -55.09 17.30 14.00
C THR A 103 -55.30 15.90 14.61
N VAL A 104 -54.83 14.84 13.95
CA VAL A 104 -54.89 13.47 14.46
C VAL A 104 -53.85 13.30 15.56
N ASP A 105 -54.29 12.84 16.72
CA ASP A 105 -53.41 12.48 17.81
C ASP A 105 -52.44 11.35 17.38
N ARG A 106 -51.16 11.56 17.67
CA ARG A 106 -50.09 10.67 17.23
C ARG A 106 -50.16 9.31 17.93
N ALA A 107 -50.69 9.25 19.15
CA ALA A 107 -50.80 8.00 19.88
C ALA A 107 -51.87 7.09 19.25
N SER A 108 -53.04 7.64 18.95
CA SER A 108 -54.13 6.94 18.26
C SER A 108 -53.73 6.49 16.86
N ALA A 109 -53.04 7.32 16.07
CA ALA A 109 -52.52 6.92 14.76
C ALA A 109 -51.54 5.72 14.83
N ARG A 110 -50.67 5.69 15.86
CA ARG A 110 -49.74 4.56 16.07
C ARG A 110 -50.46 3.27 16.46
N ILE A 111 -51.54 3.38 17.23
CA ILE A 111 -52.37 2.22 17.61
C ILE A 111 -53.07 1.66 16.37
N GLN A 112 -53.67 2.52 15.55
CA GLN A 112 -54.33 2.12 14.29
C GLN A 112 -53.36 1.46 13.31
N ALA A 113 -52.15 2.03 13.13
CA ALA A 113 -51.13 1.44 12.28
C ALA A 113 -50.70 0.04 12.75
N ARG A 114 -50.59 -0.16 14.08
CA ARG A 114 -50.25 -1.48 14.67
C ARG A 114 -51.39 -2.48 14.51
N ALA A 115 -52.64 -2.06 14.61
CA ALA A 115 -53.81 -2.91 14.37
C ALA A 115 -53.88 -3.34 12.90
N ALA A 116 -53.73 -2.40 11.98
CA ALA A 116 -53.71 -2.66 10.54
C ALA A 116 -52.55 -3.59 10.11
N ALA A 117 -51.35 -3.39 10.65
CA ALA A 117 -50.19 -4.26 10.40
C ALA A 117 -50.39 -5.71 10.92
N ARG A 118 -51.28 -5.89 11.91
CA ARG A 118 -51.67 -7.21 12.44
C ARG A 118 -52.88 -7.81 11.71
N GLY A 119 -53.44 -7.11 10.72
CA GLY A 119 -54.56 -7.60 9.91
C GLY A 119 -55.94 -7.34 10.51
N ASP A 120 -56.04 -6.59 11.62
CA ASP A 120 -57.33 -6.17 12.15
C ASP A 120 -57.89 -5.04 11.27
N ARG A 121 -58.83 -5.37 10.39
CA ARG A 121 -59.64 -4.37 9.69
C ARG A 121 -60.51 -3.66 10.73
N LEU A 122 -60.18 -2.40 11.02
CA LEU A 122 -61.07 -1.50 11.75
C LEU A 122 -62.37 -1.35 10.93
N ALA A 123 -63.50 -1.65 11.57
CA ALA A 123 -64.81 -1.36 11.01
C ALA A 123 -64.92 0.16 10.78
N ILE A 124 -65.29 0.53 9.56
CA ILE A 124 -65.52 1.91 9.11
C ILE A 124 -66.79 2.42 9.76
#